data_AF-A0A7Y6CFP1-F1
#
_entry.id   AF-A0A7Y6CFP1-F1
#
_cell.length_a   1.000
_cell.length_b   1.000
_cell.length_c   1.000
_cell.angle_alpha   90.00
_cell.angle_beta   90.00
_cell.angle_gamma   90.00
#
_symmetry.space_group_name_H-M   'P 1'
#
loop_
_entity.id
_entity.type
_entity.pdbx_description
1 polymer ?
#
loop_
_entity_poly.entity_id
_entity_poly.type
_entity_poly.pdbx_seq_one_letter_code
_entity_poly.pdbx_strand_id
1 'polypeptide(L)'
;MSDALPLVGAGAVPWLSVEQIREVDRIMVDELGISLVRMMENAGRNLAEVARHLLGGDSSGRSIVVLAGPGGNGGGGLVAARHLAVAGAQVGIALDATVGGLAPVPAEQLEIARRLRIPIHERPDRLGEPELVLDALLGYSQRGEPHGAAAELIRWSGGRRVLALDAPPGLELASGELRRPHIAAEATMTLAAPKTALRGDGARGAVGRLFLADISVPELVYTQLGLSWRTPFACGPIVELDTCIRRRVGCTSSVPKGTKHLKRLAVLAVPLLLLVFALAVPRHAPAAVRSTVLRGTVGPGFTITLKTAEGKLVKQLKPGTYSIRIRDLSPIHNFHLFGPGVNKKTSVQNTGGVTWTVRLGRGLYRYRCDPHRTIMHGSFSVA
;
A
#
# COMPACT_ATOMS: atom_id res chain seq x y z
N MET A 1 -27.62 -25.17 -4.01
CA MET A 1 -26.75 -24.40 -4.93
C MET A 1 -25.32 -24.69 -4.50
N SER A 2 -24.38 -24.87 -5.42
CA SER A 2 -23.00 -25.25 -5.06
C SER A 2 -22.38 -24.18 -4.14
N ASP A 3 -21.93 -24.55 -2.94
CA ASP A 3 -21.18 -23.69 -2.00
C ASP A 3 -19.74 -23.39 -2.48
N ALA A 4 -19.42 -23.78 -3.71
CA ALA A 4 -18.12 -23.55 -4.32
C ALA A 4 -18.02 -22.09 -4.82
N LEU A 5 -17.00 -21.39 -4.35
CA LEU A 5 -16.62 -20.08 -4.87
C LEU A 5 -16.27 -20.18 -6.37
N PRO A 6 -16.56 -19.15 -7.19
CA PRO A 6 -16.21 -19.16 -8.60
C PRO A 6 -14.70 -19.32 -8.81
N LEU A 7 -14.31 -20.23 -9.70
CA LEU A 7 -12.91 -20.45 -10.07
C LEU A 7 -12.55 -19.61 -11.31
N VAL A 8 -11.51 -18.80 -11.21
CA VAL A 8 -11.04 -17.90 -12.27
C VAL A 8 -9.58 -18.21 -12.57
N GLY A 9 -9.21 -18.33 -13.85
CA GLY A 9 -7.81 -18.55 -14.24
C GLY A 9 -6.91 -17.39 -13.81
N ALA A 10 -5.74 -17.66 -13.25
CA ALA A 10 -4.82 -16.61 -12.78
C ALA A 10 -4.42 -15.59 -13.87
N GLY A 11 -4.51 -15.94 -15.16
CA GLY A 11 -4.25 -15.03 -16.28
C GLY A 11 -5.42 -14.12 -16.68
N ALA A 12 -6.60 -14.28 -16.05
CA ALA A 12 -7.79 -13.49 -16.37
C ALA A 12 -7.81 -12.10 -15.71
N VAL A 13 -6.94 -11.86 -14.73
CA VAL A 13 -6.79 -10.58 -14.03
C VAL A 13 -5.32 -10.13 -14.06
N PRO A 14 -5.04 -8.82 -14.14
CA PRO A 14 -3.67 -8.31 -14.01
C PRO A 14 -3.14 -8.55 -12.60
N TRP A 15 -1.83 -8.81 -12.52
CA TRP A 15 -1.10 -8.95 -11.26
C TRP A 15 -0.27 -7.70 -11.02
N LEU A 16 -0.41 -7.10 -9.85
CA LEU A 16 0.11 -5.76 -9.56
C LEU A 16 1.35 -5.83 -8.66
N SER A 17 2.28 -4.91 -8.86
CA SER A 17 3.38 -4.70 -7.90
C SER A 17 2.85 -4.03 -6.62
N VAL A 18 3.67 -4.04 -5.57
CA VAL A 18 3.35 -3.32 -4.32
C VAL A 18 3.13 -1.83 -4.58
N GLU A 19 3.91 -1.22 -5.47
CA GLU A 19 3.79 0.19 -5.87
C GLU A 19 2.47 0.47 -6.57
N GLN A 20 2.03 -0.43 -7.47
CA GLN A 20 0.74 -0.30 -8.14
C GLN A 20 -0.43 -0.47 -7.16
N ILE A 21 -0.34 -1.38 -6.19
CA ILE A 21 -1.36 -1.50 -5.13
C ILE A 21 -1.42 -0.24 -4.26
N ARG A 22 -0.27 0.36 -3.90
CA ARG A 22 -0.24 1.65 -3.18
C ARG A 22 -0.91 2.76 -3.98
N GLU A 23 -0.75 2.75 -5.30
CA GLU A 23 -1.41 3.72 -6.18
C GLU A 23 -2.91 3.48 -6.29
N VAL A 24 -3.36 2.22 -6.31
CA VAL A 24 -4.78 1.86 -6.19
C VAL A 24 -5.35 2.41 -4.88
N ASP A 25 -4.71 2.16 -3.74
CA ASP A 25 -5.15 2.67 -2.43
C ASP A 25 -5.20 4.20 -2.41
N ARG A 26 -4.22 4.88 -3.02
CA ARG A 26 -4.18 6.34 -3.13
C ARG A 26 -5.36 6.87 -3.95
N ILE A 27 -5.61 6.34 -5.13
CA ILE A 27 -6.73 6.77 -5.98
C ILE A 27 -8.06 6.54 -5.25
N MET A 28 -8.23 5.38 -4.63
CA MET A 28 -9.42 5.02 -3.86
C MET A 28 -9.72 6.03 -2.74
N VAL A 29 -8.71 6.36 -1.93
CA VAL A 29 -8.88 7.25 -0.78
C VAL A 29 -8.91 8.72 -1.19
N ASP A 30 -7.93 9.16 -1.97
CA ASP A 30 -7.66 10.59 -2.20
C ASP A 30 -8.48 11.16 -3.37
N GLU A 31 -8.79 10.35 -4.39
CA GLU A 31 -9.55 10.80 -5.57
C GLU A 31 -11.03 10.41 -5.49
N LEU A 32 -11.33 9.17 -5.11
CA LEU A 32 -12.70 8.66 -5.07
C LEU A 32 -13.40 8.84 -3.72
N GLY A 33 -12.66 9.15 -2.66
CA GLY A 33 -13.23 9.31 -1.31
C GLY A 33 -13.75 8.00 -0.70
N ILE A 34 -13.31 6.85 -1.23
CA ILE A 34 -13.58 5.54 -0.66
C ILE A 34 -12.57 5.31 0.47
N SER A 35 -13.01 5.57 1.71
CA SER A 35 -12.14 5.57 2.87
C SER A 35 -11.56 4.19 3.19
N LEU A 36 -10.40 4.18 3.86
CA LEU A 36 -9.76 2.96 4.37
C LEU A 36 -10.71 2.11 5.22
N VAL A 37 -11.55 2.72 6.05
CA VAL A 37 -12.54 2.03 6.88
C VAL A 37 -13.52 1.23 6.02
N ARG A 38 -13.99 1.81 4.90
CA ARG A 38 -14.94 1.14 3.98
C ARG A 38 -14.29 -0.03 3.25
N MET A 39 -13.07 0.15 2.75
CA MET A 39 -12.33 -0.93 2.10
C MET A 39 -12.01 -2.06 3.08
N MET A 40 -11.60 -1.72 4.32
CA MET A 40 -11.33 -2.68 5.39
C MET A 40 -12.58 -3.46 5.80
N GLU A 41 -13.75 -2.80 5.83
CA GLU A 41 -15.01 -3.47 6.13
C GLU A 41 -15.32 -4.58 5.11
N ASN A 42 -15.12 -4.29 3.83
CA ASN A 42 -15.28 -5.27 2.76
C ASN A 42 -14.24 -6.38 2.86
N ALA A 43 -12.98 -6.04 3.11
CA ALA A 43 -11.90 -7.01 3.28
C ALA A 43 -12.20 -8.00 4.41
N GLY A 44 -12.58 -7.51 5.60
CA GLY A 44 -12.87 -8.38 6.73
C GLY A 44 -14.16 -9.17 6.58
N ARG A 45 -15.20 -8.60 5.96
CA ARG A 45 -16.42 -9.35 5.60
C ARG A 45 -16.06 -10.52 4.68
N ASN A 46 -15.30 -10.26 3.62
CA ASN A 46 -14.90 -11.31 2.69
C ASN A 46 -13.99 -12.35 3.34
N LEU A 47 -13.11 -11.96 4.27
CA LEU A 47 -12.29 -12.89 5.02
C LEU A 47 -13.15 -13.85 5.86
N ALA A 48 -14.20 -13.34 6.50
CA ALA A 48 -15.17 -14.16 7.23
C ALA A 48 -15.92 -15.14 6.30
N GLU A 49 -16.27 -14.72 5.08
CA GLU A 49 -16.91 -15.59 4.08
C GLU A 49 -15.96 -16.71 3.61
N VAL A 50 -14.69 -16.40 3.32
CA VAL A 50 -13.69 -17.42 2.98
C VAL A 50 -13.45 -18.38 4.15
N ALA A 51 -13.38 -17.86 5.39
CA ALA A 51 -13.26 -18.70 6.58
C ALA A 51 -14.44 -19.69 6.70
N ARG A 52 -15.68 -19.21 6.47
CA ARG A 52 -16.87 -20.07 6.48
C ARG A 52 -16.80 -21.13 5.37
N HIS A 53 -16.37 -20.76 4.17
CA HIS A 53 -16.17 -21.71 3.07
C HIS A 53 -15.14 -22.80 3.45
N LEU A 54 -14.01 -22.45 4.06
CA LEU A 54 -12.98 -23.41 4.51
C LEU A 54 -13.44 -24.30 5.69
N LEU A 55 -14.48 -23.89 6.41
CA LEU A 55 -15.13 -24.65 7.48
C LEU A 55 -16.30 -25.50 6.99
N GLY A 56 -16.57 -25.52 5.67
CA GLY A 56 -17.62 -26.34 5.06
C GLY A 56 -18.97 -25.64 4.93
N GLY A 57 -18.98 -24.30 4.86
CA GLY A 57 -20.18 -23.50 4.60
C GLY A 57 -20.92 -23.03 5.86
N ASP A 58 -20.58 -23.55 7.03
CA ASP A 58 -21.13 -23.13 8.32
C ASP A 58 -20.02 -22.94 9.38
N SER A 59 -20.00 -21.74 9.97
CA SER A 59 -19.06 -21.33 11.01
C SER A 59 -19.65 -21.43 12.43
N SER A 60 -20.93 -21.77 12.57
CA SER A 60 -21.61 -21.85 13.87
C SER A 60 -20.94 -22.86 14.79
N GLY A 61 -20.62 -22.44 16.02
CA GLY A 61 -19.93 -23.25 17.03
C GLY A 61 -18.46 -23.56 16.72
N ARG A 62 -17.94 -23.20 15.54
CA ARG A 62 -16.56 -23.49 15.13
C ARG A 62 -15.57 -22.62 15.90
N SER A 63 -14.44 -23.21 16.30
CA SER A 63 -13.39 -22.50 17.03
C SER A 63 -12.42 -21.80 16.08
N ILE A 64 -12.30 -20.48 16.19
CA ILE A 64 -11.48 -19.64 15.29
C ILE A 64 -10.62 -18.68 16.13
N VAL A 65 -9.32 -18.62 15.84
CA VAL A 65 -8.42 -17.61 16.40
C VAL A 65 -8.00 -16.62 15.32
N VAL A 66 -8.14 -15.33 15.62
CA VAL A 66 -7.69 -14.24 14.75
C VAL A 66 -6.39 -13.64 15.30
N LEU A 67 -5.33 -13.69 14.51
CA LEU A 67 -4.06 -13.04 14.80
C LEU A 67 -4.06 -11.66 14.13
N ALA A 68 -4.08 -10.57 14.90
CA ALA A 68 -4.23 -9.23 14.36
C ALA A 68 -3.02 -8.34 14.68
N GLY A 69 -2.43 -7.78 13.62
CA GLY A 69 -1.36 -6.79 13.72
C GLY A 69 -1.86 -5.35 13.92
N PRO A 70 -0.95 -4.37 14.04
CA PRO A 70 -1.31 -2.98 14.35
C PRO A 70 -1.86 -2.18 13.17
N GLY A 71 -1.65 -2.66 11.95
CA GLY A 71 -1.96 -1.96 10.71
C GLY A 71 -3.31 -2.34 10.09
N GLY A 72 -3.51 -1.92 8.84
CA GLY A 72 -4.74 -2.17 8.08
C GLY A 72 -5.10 -3.65 7.96
N ASN A 73 -4.11 -4.54 7.85
CA ASN A 73 -4.35 -5.98 7.79
C ASN A 73 -5.05 -6.47 9.06
N GLY A 74 -4.51 -6.13 10.23
CA GLY A 74 -5.10 -6.49 11.52
C GLY A 74 -6.51 -5.93 11.70
N GLY A 75 -6.77 -4.72 11.21
CA GLY A 75 -8.12 -4.17 11.16
C GLY A 75 -9.10 -5.03 10.34
N GLY A 76 -8.69 -5.54 9.18
CA GLY A 76 -9.48 -6.50 8.40
C GLY A 76 -9.74 -7.81 9.15
N GLY A 77 -8.73 -8.32 9.88
CA GLY A 77 -8.90 -9.47 10.78
C GLY A 77 -9.91 -9.21 11.90
N LEU A 78 -9.84 -8.04 12.54
CA LEU A 78 -10.79 -7.65 13.60
C LEU A 78 -12.23 -7.50 13.07
N VAL A 79 -12.40 -6.98 11.84
CA VAL A 79 -13.70 -6.97 11.16
C VAL A 79 -14.19 -8.40 10.93
N ALA A 80 -13.34 -9.30 10.43
CA ALA A 80 -13.70 -10.70 10.23
C ALA A 80 -14.11 -11.38 11.54
N ALA A 81 -13.37 -11.12 12.62
CA ALA A 81 -13.64 -11.64 13.95
C ALA A 81 -15.06 -11.32 14.41
N ARG A 82 -15.50 -10.07 14.28
CA ARG A 82 -16.86 -9.68 14.67
C ARG A 82 -17.94 -10.24 13.76
N HIS A 83 -17.70 -10.36 12.45
CA HIS A 83 -18.65 -11.00 11.53
C HIS A 83 -18.84 -12.49 11.87
N LEU A 84 -17.74 -13.21 12.14
CA LEU A 84 -17.79 -14.62 12.54
C LEU A 84 -18.43 -14.85 13.91
N ALA A 85 -18.11 -14.00 14.89
CA ALA A 85 -18.73 -14.08 16.22
C ALA A 85 -20.25 -13.86 16.16
N VAL A 86 -20.70 -12.87 15.39
CA VAL A 86 -22.15 -12.63 15.16
C VAL A 86 -22.80 -13.80 14.41
N ALA A 87 -22.05 -14.48 13.54
CA ALA A 87 -22.50 -15.69 12.85
C ALA A 87 -22.44 -16.97 13.71
N GLY A 88 -22.18 -16.84 15.02
CA GLY A 88 -22.22 -17.96 15.97
C GLY A 88 -20.92 -18.74 16.15
N ALA A 89 -19.81 -18.29 15.54
CA ALA A 89 -18.50 -18.92 15.75
C ALA A 89 -17.92 -18.59 17.15
N GLN A 90 -17.11 -19.49 17.69
CA GLN A 90 -16.34 -19.28 18.90
C GLN A 90 -15.02 -18.58 18.54
N VAL A 91 -15.02 -17.25 18.56
CA VAL A 91 -13.89 -16.44 18.09
C VAL A 91 -13.03 -15.95 19.26
N GLY A 92 -11.71 -16.11 19.16
CA GLY A 92 -10.72 -15.45 20.02
C GLY A 92 -9.76 -14.58 19.21
N ILE A 93 -9.24 -13.51 19.81
CA ILE A 93 -8.31 -12.57 19.15
C ILE A 93 -6.98 -12.57 19.90
N ALA A 94 -5.86 -12.70 19.16
CA ALA A 94 -4.51 -12.45 19.65
C ALA A 94 -3.89 -11.23 18.95
N LEU A 95 -3.38 -10.27 19.72
CA LEU A 95 -2.79 -9.03 19.20
C LEU A 95 -1.24 -9.07 19.21
N ASP A 96 -0.62 -8.63 18.12
CA ASP A 96 0.84 -8.40 18.02
C ASP A 96 1.28 -7.07 18.67
N ALA A 97 0.34 -6.17 18.93
CA ALA A 97 0.64 -4.90 19.59
C ALA A 97 -0.13 -4.76 20.89
N THR A 98 0.44 -3.96 21.80
CA THR A 98 -0.37 -3.39 22.87
C THR A 98 -1.48 -2.55 22.25
N VAL A 99 -2.60 -2.43 22.96
CA VAL A 99 -3.81 -1.72 22.51
C VAL A 99 -3.50 -0.29 22.03
N GLY A 100 -2.51 0.38 22.64
CA GLY A 100 -2.09 1.74 22.27
C GLY A 100 -1.19 1.83 21.03
N GLY A 101 -0.73 0.71 20.49
CA GLY A 101 0.10 0.64 19.28
C GLY A 101 -0.68 0.46 17.97
N LEU A 102 -2.01 0.33 18.05
CA LEU A 102 -2.86 0.18 16.87
C LEU A 102 -3.00 1.50 16.10
N ALA A 103 -3.03 1.43 14.77
CA ALA A 103 -3.45 2.55 13.95
C ALA A 103 -4.92 2.92 14.25
N PRO A 104 -5.36 4.17 13.96
CA PRO A 104 -6.69 4.64 14.36
C PRO A 104 -7.85 3.75 13.90
N VAL A 105 -7.79 3.23 12.67
CA VAL A 105 -8.87 2.40 12.12
C VAL A 105 -8.92 1.00 12.76
N PRO A 106 -7.82 0.23 12.85
CA PRO A 106 -7.80 -1.02 13.62
C PRO A 106 -8.20 -0.83 15.09
N ALA A 107 -7.83 0.29 15.72
CA ALA A 107 -8.21 0.58 17.11
C ALA A 107 -9.74 0.69 17.27
N GLU A 108 -10.43 1.31 16.31
CA GLU A 108 -11.90 1.37 16.27
C GLU A 108 -12.52 -0.03 16.17
N GLN A 109 -11.95 -0.90 15.33
CA GLN A 109 -12.45 -2.27 15.18
C GLN A 109 -12.22 -3.12 16.42
N LEU A 110 -11.09 -2.92 17.12
CA LEU A 110 -10.82 -3.59 18.40
C LEU A 110 -11.84 -3.17 19.46
N GLU A 111 -12.21 -1.89 19.51
CA GLU A 111 -13.21 -1.38 20.45
C GLU A 111 -14.60 -1.98 20.19
N ILE A 112 -14.98 -2.18 18.91
CA ILE A 112 -16.20 -2.92 18.56
C ILE A 112 -16.12 -4.37 19.07
N ALA A 113 -15.01 -5.07 18.82
CA ALA A 113 -14.82 -6.45 19.26
C ALA A 113 -14.94 -6.60 20.79
N ARG A 114 -14.41 -5.62 21.56
CA ARG A 114 -14.59 -5.56 23.03
C ARG A 114 -16.03 -5.42 23.46
N ARG A 115 -16.79 -4.54 22.80
CA ARG A 115 -18.22 -4.33 23.11
C ARG A 115 -19.06 -5.55 22.79
N LEU A 116 -18.65 -6.33 21.79
CA LEU A 116 -19.20 -7.66 21.49
C LEU A 116 -18.72 -8.75 22.44
N ARG A 117 -17.85 -8.43 23.40
CA ARG A 117 -17.26 -9.36 24.38
C ARG A 117 -16.49 -10.52 23.75
N ILE A 118 -15.87 -10.30 22.60
CA ILE A 118 -14.96 -11.27 21.99
C ILE A 118 -13.70 -11.37 22.88
N PRO A 119 -13.27 -12.57 23.30
CA PRO A 119 -12.03 -12.77 24.03
C PRO A 119 -10.83 -12.18 23.27
N ILE A 120 -10.09 -11.28 23.92
CA ILE A 120 -8.90 -10.62 23.37
C ILE A 120 -7.73 -10.89 24.31
N HIS A 121 -6.64 -11.40 23.75
CA HIS A 121 -5.43 -11.74 24.49
C HIS A 121 -4.20 -11.17 23.77
N GLU A 122 -3.17 -10.83 24.53
CA GLU A 122 -1.86 -10.47 23.96
C GLU A 122 -1.03 -11.71 23.63
N ARG A 123 -1.43 -12.87 24.16
CA ARG A 123 -0.80 -14.16 23.89
C ARG A 123 -1.83 -15.22 23.49
N PRO A 124 -1.53 -16.05 22.49
CA PRO A 124 -2.51 -16.98 21.90
C PRO A 124 -2.63 -18.29 22.68
N ASP A 125 -1.73 -18.55 23.64
CA ASP A 125 -1.75 -19.71 24.54
C ASP A 125 -3.04 -19.82 25.37
N ARG A 126 -3.74 -18.70 25.57
CA ARG A 126 -5.02 -18.64 26.28
C ARG A 126 -6.24 -18.94 25.40
N LEU A 127 -6.05 -19.16 24.09
CA LEU A 127 -7.13 -19.28 23.11
C LEU A 127 -7.49 -20.72 22.74
N GLY A 128 -6.84 -21.72 23.35
CA GLY A 128 -7.08 -23.14 23.04
C GLY A 128 -6.57 -23.56 21.66
N GLU A 129 -7.01 -24.74 21.19
CA GLU A 129 -6.69 -25.25 19.86
C GLU A 129 -7.84 -24.93 18.87
N PRO A 130 -7.65 -23.99 17.93
CA PRO A 130 -8.70 -23.63 16.98
C PRO A 130 -8.78 -24.59 15.79
N GLU A 131 -9.96 -24.66 15.16
CA GLU A 131 -10.14 -25.35 13.88
C GLU A 131 -9.55 -24.56 12.70
N LEU A 132 -9.50 -23.24 12.83
CA LEU A 132 -8.95 -22.32 11.83
C LEU A 132 -8.31 -21.10 12.49
N VAL A 133 -7.11 -20.74 12.04
CA VAL A 133 -6.45 -19.48 12.37
C VAL A 133 -6.65 -18.50 11.21
N LEU A 134 -7.12 -17.29 11.51
CA LEU A 134 -7.10 -16.17 10.58
C LEU A 134 -5.86 -15.35 10.85
N ASP A 135 -4.91 -15.38 9.93
CA ASP A 135 -3.73 -14.54 10.02
C ASP A 135 -4.00 -13.19 9.36
N ALA A 136 -3.90 -12.14 10.16
CA ALA A 136 -4.03 -10.75 9.77
C ALA A 136 -2.91 -9.91 10.40
N LEU A 137 -1.73 -10.50 10.60
CA LEU A 137 -0.60 -9.84 11.27
C LEU A 137 0.05 -8.78 10.37
N LEU A 138 0.54 -9.22 9.21
CA LEU A 138 1.35 -8.40 8.30
C LEU A 138 0.68 -8.38 6.92
N GLY A 139 0.52 -7.19 6.33
CA GLY A 139 -0.03 -7.03 4.97
C GLY A 139 1.05 -6.77 3.92
N TYR A 140 0.65 -6.30 2.74
CA TYR A 140 1.56 -6.02 1.62
C TYR A 140 2.73 -5.06 1.92
N SER A 141 2.66 -4.28 3.00
CA SER A 141 3.69 -3.32 3.39
C SER A 141 4.83 -3.92 4.22
N GLN A 142 4.80 -5.24 4.50
CA GLN A 142 5.88 -5.92 5.22
C GLN A 142 7.24 -5.68 4.56
N ARG A 143 8.27 -5.47 5.39
CA ARG A 143 9.68 -5.43 4.97
C ARG A 143 10.52 -6.28 5.90
N GLY A 144 11.48 -7.00 5.33
CA GLY A 144 12.39 -7.83 6.10
C GLY A 144 11.71 -8.97 6.88
N GLU A 145 12.46 -9.52 7.83
CA GLU A 145 12.05 -10.66 8.65
C GLU A 145 11.03 -10.25 9.71
N PRO A 146 9.96 -11.04 9.94
CA PRO A 146 9.07 -10.82 11.08
C PRO A 146 9.83 -10.89 12.41
N HIS A 147 9.53 -9.95 13.32
CA HIS A 147 10.20 -9.83 14.61
C HIS A 147 9.19 -9.57 15.74
N GLY A 148 9.65 -9.64 17.00
CA GLY A 148 8.82 -9.33 18.17
C GLY A 148 7.60 -10.25 18.31
N ALA A 149 6.48 -9.69 18.78
CA ALA A 149 5.25 -10.43 19.02
C ALA A 149 4.66 -11.04 17.73
N ALA A 150 4.69 -10.34 16.59
CA ALA A 150 4.34 -10.93 15.29
C ALA A 150 5.11 -12.24 15.02
N ALA A 151 6.42 -12.27 15.26
CA ALA A 151 7.23 -13.48 15.07
C ALA A 151 6.83 -14.62 16.01
N GLU A 152 6.42 -14.31 17.24
CA GLU A 152 5.91 -15.30 18.21
C GLU A 152 4.57 -15.86 17.77
N LEU A 153 3.64 -15.01 17.33
CA LEU A 153 2.33 -15.42 16.82
C LEU A 153 2.46 -16.25 15.53
N ILE A 154 3.39 -15.89 14.64
CA ILE A 154 3.71 -16.69 13.44
C ILE A 154 4.19 -18.08 13.86
N ARG A 155 5.14 -18.18 14.80
CA ARG A 155 5.61 -19.49 15.29
C ARG A 155 4.49 -20.28 15.95
N TRP A 156 3.63 -19.64 16.73
CA TRP A 156 2.47 -20.27 17.34
C TRP A 156 1.50 -20.82 16.29
N SER A 157 1.30 -20.13 15.16
CA SER A 157 0.42 -20.62 14.09
C SER A 157 0.96 -21.88 13.37
N GLY A 158 2.24 -22.22 13.55
CA GLY A 158 2.87 -23.36 12.90
C GLY A 158 2.16 -24.69 13.18
N GLY A 159 1.91 -25.47 12.13
CA GLY A 159 1.23 -26.77 12.19
C GLY A 159 -0.30 -26.70 12.25
N ARG A 160 -0.88 -25.48 12.26
CA ARG A 160 -2.33 -25.26 12.26
C ARG A 160 -2.84 -24.93 10.87
N ARG A 161 -4.16 -25.03 10.68
CA ARG A 161 -4.85 -24.56 9.47
C ARG A 161 -4.91 -23.03 9.50
N VAL A 162 -4.30 -22.37 8.51
CA VAL A 162 -4.23 -20.90 8.46
C VAL A 162 -4.84 -20.36 7.17
N LEU A 163 -5.73 -19.37 7.32
CA LEU A 163 -6.18 -18.49 6.26
C LEU A 163 -5.50 -17.12 6.43
N ALA A 164 -4.58 -16.77 5.52
CA ALA A 164 -3.88 -15.49 5.55
C ALA A 164 -4.66 -14.39 4.82
N LEU A 165 -4.76 -13.21 5.43
CA LEU A 165 -5.30 -12.02 4.82
C LEU A 165 -4.20 -11.25 4.09
N ASP A 166 -4.48 -10.91 2.84
CA ASP A 166 -3.66 -10.13 1.92
C ASP A 166 -2.40 -10.83 1.39
N ALA A 167 -1.54 -11.28 2.31
CA ALA A 167 -0.33 -12.06 2.05
C ALA A 167 0.11 -12.84 3.30
N PRO A 168 0.71 -14.03 3.15
CA PRO A 168 1.24 -14.77 4.28
C PRO A 168 2.48 -14.07 4.89
N PRO A 169 2.57 -13.95 6.22
CA PRO A 169 3.69 -13.37 6.92
C PRO A 169 4.99 -14.07 6.58
N GLY A 170 6.03 -13.26 6.43
CA GLY A 170 7.36 -13.72 6.00
C GLY A 170 7.58 -13.62 4.50
N LEU A 171 6.52 -13.52 3.68
CA LEU A 171 6.67 -13.24 2.24
C LEU A 171 6.76 -11.73 2.00
N GLU A 172 7.95 -11.23 1.70
CA GLU A 172 8.15 -9.82 1.38
C GLU A 172 7.72 -9.54 -0.07
N LEU A 173 6.53 -8.97 -0.26
CA LEU A 173 5.92 -8.81 -1.59
C LEU A 173 6.70 -7.90 -2.55
N ALA A 174 7.57 -7.04 -2.05
CA ALA A 174 8.40 -6.17 -2.88
C ALA A 174 9.57 -6.93 -3.52
N SER A 175 10.16 -7.90 -2.83
CA SER A 175 11.29 -8.71 -3.29
C SER A 175 10.86 -10.08 -3.82
N GLY A 176 9.70 -10.59 -3.38
CA GLY A 176 9.27 -11.97 -3.60
C GLY A 176 10.01 -12.99 -2.74
N GLU A 177 10.82 -12.54 -1.78
CA GLU A 177 11.61 -13.41 -0.91
C GLU A 177 10.78 -13.91 0.28
N LEU A 178 10.87 -15.21 0.55
CA LEU A 178 10.27 -15.83 1.72
C LEU A 178 11.29 -15.88 2.86
N ARG A 179 11.00 -15.15 3.93
CA ARG A 179 11.86 -14.98 5.10
C ARG A 179 11.32 -15.75 6.30
N ARG A 180 12.17 -16.09 7.26
CA ARG A 180 11.74 -16.77 8.50
C ARG A 180 11.54 -15.75 9.64
N PRO A 181 10.65 -16.03 10.61
CA PRO A 181 9.63 -17.07 10.53
C PRO A 181 8.57 -16.73 9.48
N HIS A 182 7.95 -17.73 8.85
CA HIS A 182 6.83 -17.55 7.93
C HIS A 182 5.68 -18.49 8.25
N ILE A 183 4.51 -18.18 7.69
CA ILE A 183 3.34 -19.04 7.70
C ILE A 183 3.27 -19.81 6.36
N ALA A 184 3.03 -21.11 6.45
CA ALA A 184 2.58 -21.93 5.32
C ALA A 184 1.05 -22.02 5.40
N ALA A 185 0.36 -21.14 4.67
CA ALA A 185 -1.10 -21.04 4.75
C ALA A 185 -1.79 -22.16 3.98
N GLU A 186 -2.93 -22.64 4.50
CA GLU A 186 -3.85 -23.48 3.72
C GLU A 186 -4.43 -22.67 2.55
N ALA A 187 -4.72 -21.39 2.82
CA ALA A 187 -5.16 -20.44 1.83
C ALA A 187 -4.75 -19.01 2.16
N THR A 188 -4.65 -18.17 1.14
CA THR A 188 -4.46 -16.73 1.24
C THR A 188 -5.60 -16.03 0.51
N MET A 189 -6.25 -15.06 1.14
CA MET A 189 -7.21 -14.17 0.49
C MET A 189 -6.56 -12.81 0.24
N THR A 190 -6.21 -12.52 -1.01
CA THR A 190 -5.61 -11.25 -1.41
C THR A 190 -6.67 -10.23 -1.84
N LEU A 191 -6.38 -8.94 -1.63
CA LEU A 191 -7.33 -7.85 -1.82
C LEU A 191 -7.04 -7.04 -3.08
N ALA A 192 -8.10 -6.50 -3.70
CA ALA A 192 -8.11 -5.66 -4.90
C ALA A 192 -7.58 -6.34 -6.17
N ALA A 193 -6.30 -6.70 -6.19
CA ALA A 193 -5.69 -7.46 -7.27
C ALA A 193 -4.57 -8.35 -6.70
N PRO A 194 -4.28 -9.49 -7.33
CA PRO A 194 -3.21 -10.36 -6.87
C PRO A 194 -1.85 -9.67 -7.02
N LYS A 195 -1.04 -9.71 -5.95
CA LYS A 195 0.31 -9.12 -5.98
C LYS A 195 1.26 -10.05 -6.73
N THR A 196 2.12 -9.50 -7.57
CA THR A 196 3.06 -10.27 -8.42
C THR A 196 3.88 -11.29 -7.65
N ALA A 197 4.29 -10.98 -6.42
CA ALA A 197 5.05 -11.90 -5.57
C ALA A 197 4.28 -13.17 -5.18
N LEU A 198 2.94 -13.15 -5.12
CA LEU A 198 2.12 -14.31 -4.70
C LEU A 198 2.16 -15.49 -5.69
N ARG A 199 2.65 -15.29 -6.91
CA ARG A 199 2.91 -16.35 -7.90
C ARG A 199 4.40 -16.64 -8.11
N GLY A 200 5.27 -15.95 -7.38
CA GLY A 200 6.72 -16.16 -7.46
C GLY A 200 7.12 -17.49 -6.85
N ASP A 201 8.30 -18.01 -7.21
CA ASP A 201 8.78 -19.29 -6.68
C ASP A 201 8.96 -19.26 -5.14
N GLY A 202 9.32 -18.10 -4.57
CA GLY A 202 9.38 -17.90 -3.13
C GLY A 202 8.04 -18.06 -2.42
N ALA A 203 6.91 -17.86 -3.11
CA ALA A 203 5.57 -17.93 -2.52
C ALA A 203 4.99 -19.35 -2.47
N ARG A 204 5.55 -20.31 -3.24
CA ARG A 204 4.98 -21.67 -3.40
C ARG A 204 4.80 -22.43 -2.09
N GLY A 205 5.66 -22.19 -1.10
CA GLY A 205 5.59 -22.83 0.22
C GLY A 205 4.71 -22.09 1.23
N ALA A 206 4.18 -20.91 0.89
CA ALA A 206 3.53 -20.00 1.84
C ALA A 206 2.07 -19.71 1.54
N VAL A 207 1.67 -19.62 0.27
CA VAL A 207 0.37 -19.03 -0.13
C VAL A 207 -0.82 -19.99 -0.03
N GLY A 208 -0.61 -21.29 -0.28
CA GLY A 208 -1.71 -22.25 -0.38
C GLY A 208 -2.68 -21.94 -1.54
N ARG A 209 -3.98 -22.21 -1.34
CA ARG A 209 -5.03 -21.77 -2.27
C ARG A 209 -5.11 -20.25 -2.29
N LEU A 210 -5.32 -19.63 -3.45
CA LEU A 210 -5.37 -18.17 -3.57
C LEU A 210 -6.78 -17.71 -3.87
N PHE A 211 -7.37 -16.95 -2.96
CA PHE A 211 -8.62 -16.23 -3.19
C PHE A 211 -8.34 -14.77 -3.51
N LEU A 212 -9.14 -14.19 -4.39
CA LEU A 212 -9.16 -12.77 -4.68
C LEU A 212 -10.50 -12.21 -4.21
N ALA A 213 -10.44 -11.17 -3.38
CA ALA A 213 -11.62 -10.53 -2.83
C ALA A 213 -11.72 -9.05 -3.25
N ASP A 214 -12.94 -8.64 -3.58
CA ASP A 214 -13.29 -7.27 -3.90
C ASP A 214 -13.31 -6.40 -2.63
N ILE A 215 -12.68 -5.23 -2.70
CA ILE A 215 -12.77 -4.20 -1.67
C ILE A 215 -13.39 -2.91 -2.21
N SER A 216 -14.20 -3.07 -3.27
CA SER A 216 -14.88 -2.02 -4.04
C SER A 216 -13.95 -1.16 -4.89
N VAL A 217 -12.88 -1.73 -5.45
CA VAL A 217 -12.02 -1.01 -6.41
C VAL A 217 -12.70 -1.00 -7.79
N PRO A 218 -13.15 0.16 -8.31
CA PRO A 218 -13.83 0.20 -9.60
C PRO A 218 -12.85 0.06 -10.76
N GLU A 219 -13.35 -0.43 -11.90
CA GLU A 219 -12.59 -0.63 -13.15
C GLU A 219 -11.84 0.62 -13.61
N LEU A 220 -12.39 1.81 -13.33
CA LEU A 220 -11.76 3.09 -13.67
C LEU A 220 -10.37 3.24 -13.05
N VAL A 221 -10.14 2.72 -11.84
CA VAL A 221 -8.84 2.83 -11.16
C VAL A 221 -7.80 2.04 -11.94
N TYR A 222 -8.10 0.79 -12.29
CA TYR A 222 -7.18 -0.02 -13.09
C TYR A 222 -6.92 0.60 -14.47
N THR A 223 -7.94 1.19 -15.08
CA THR A 223 -7.82 1.91 -16.35
C THR A 223 -6.88 3.12 -16.23
N GLN A 224 -6.93 3.87 -15.13
CA GLN A 224 -6.00 4.98 -14.84
C GLN A 224 -4.55 4.49 -14.70
N LEU A 225 -4.33 3.25 -14.21
CA LEU A 225 -3.01 2.60 -14.19
C LEU A 225 -2.60 2.02 -15.56
N GLY A 226 -3.41 2.20 -16.62
CA GLY A 226 -3.14 1.64 -17.95
C GLY A 226 -3.37 0.13 -18.03
N LEU A 227 -4.15 -0.44 -17.12
CA LEU A 227 -4.44 -1.87 -17.04
C LEU A 227 -5.83 -2.16 -17.60
N SER A 228 -5.94 -3.21 -18.42
CA SER A 228 -7.24 -3.78 -18.81
C SER A 228 -7.78 -4.61 -17.65
N TRP A 229 -8.93 -4.23 -17.09
CA TRP A 229 -9.57 -4.93 -15.99
C TRP A 229 -10.98 -5.38 -16.38
N ARG A 230 -11.20 -6.70 -16.40
CA ARG A 230 -12.56 -7.26 -16.45
C ARG A 230 -12.87 -7.80 -15.06
N THR A 231 -13.90 -7.26 -14.43
CA THR A 231 -14.25 -7.67 -13.06
C THR A 231 -14.53 -9.18 -12.98
N PRO A 232 -13.83 -9.93 -12.11
CA PRO A 232 -14.15 -11.33 -11.84
C PRO A 232 -15.33 -11.49 -10.88
N PHE A 233 -15.85 -10.39 -10.31
CA PHE A 233 -16.78 -10.40 -9.17
C PHE A 233 -18.27 -10.36 -9.54
N ALA A 234 -18.62 -10.70 -10.79
CA ALA A 234 -20.00 -10.63 -11.27
C ALA A 234 -20.97 -11.56 -10.51
N CYS A 235 -20.45 -12.68 -9.97
CA CYS A 235 -21.25 -13.68 -9.24
C CYS A 235 -21.09 -13.58 -7.71
N GLY A 236 -20.33 -12.61 -7.22
CA GLY A 236 -20.02 -12.46 -5.79
C GLY A 236 -18.68 -11.77 -5.56
N PRO A 237 -18.41 -11.31 -4.33
CA PRO A 237 -17.24 -10.49 -4.02
C PRO A 237 -15.93 -11.28 -3.91
N ILE A 238 -15.96 -12.60 -4.07
CA ILE A 238 -14.81 -13.50 -3.89
C ILE A 238 -14.75 -14.49 -5.04
N VAL A 239 -13.54 -14.70 -5.55
CA VAL A 239 -13.23 -15.78 -6.50
C VAL A 239 -11.99 -16.53 -6.03
N GLU A 240 -11.90 -17.82 -6.36
CA GLU A 240 -10.66 -18.59 -6.24
C GLU A 240 -9.85 -18.43 -7.54
N LEU A 241 -8.56 -18.19 -7.41
CA LEU A 241 -7.65 -18.09 -8.54
C LEU A 241 -7.00 -19.45 -8.81
N ASP A 242 -7.23 -20.00 -10.00
CA ASP A 242 -6.52 -21.18 -10.48
C ASP A 242 -5.08 -20.79 -10.85
N THR A 243 -4.17 -21.03 -9.92
CA THR A 243 -2.72 -20.84 -10.08
C THR A 243 -2.03 -22.10 -10.63
N CYS A 244 -2.76 -23.20 -10.86
CA CYS A 244 -2.20 -24.37 -11.51
C CYS A 244 -1.91 -24.05 -12.96
N ILE A 245 -0.64 -23.90 -13.30
CA ILE A 245 -0.19 -24.02 -14.70
C ILE A 245 -0.38 -25.48 -15.08
N ARG A 246 -1.58 -25.87 -15.54
CA ARG A 246 -1.72 -27.11 -16.31
C ARG A 246 -0.79 -26.95 -17.50
N ARG A 247 0.36 -27.63 -17.48
CA ARG A 247 1.19 -27.83 -18.67
C ARG A 247 0.27 -28.46 -19.71
N ARG A 248 -0.29 -27.66 -20.62
CA ARG A 248 -0.94 -28.20 -21.83
C ARG A 248 0.15 -28.91 -22.61
N VAL A 249 0.23 -30.22 -22.42
CA VAL A 249 0.86 -31.13 -23.38
C VAL A 249 0.06 -30.99 -24.67
N GLY A 250 0.76 -30.58 -25.73
CA GLY A 250 0.40 -30.81 -27.13
C GLY A 250 -0.97 -30.33 -27.60
N CYS A 251 -1.06 -29.09 -28.07
CA CYS A 251 -1.95 -28.79 -29.19
C CYS A 251 -1.25 -27.77 -30.08
N THR A 252 -0.53 -28.29 -31.08
CA THR A 252 0.05 -27.52 -32.18
C THR A 252 -1.10 -26.91 -32.99
N SER A 253 -1.24 -25.59 -32.94
CA SER A 253 -1.91 -24.85 -34.02
C SER A 253 -0.87 -23.97 -34.69
N SER A 254 -0.69 -24.25 -35.97
CA SER A 254 0.23 -23.63 -36.91
C SER A 254 -0.19 -22.19 -37.20
N VAL A 255 0.71 -21.24 -36.96
CA VAL A 255 0.60 -19.87 -37.48
C VAL A 255 1.46 -19.76 -38.74
N PRO A 256 0.94 -19.30 -39.89
CA PRO A 256 1.73 -19.15 -41.11
C PRO A 256 2.70 -17.96 -41.00
N LYS A 257 3.93 -18.17 -41.47
CA LYS A 257 4.94 -17.12 -41.64
C LYS A 257 4.57 -16.23 -42.83
N GLY A 258 4.27 -14.96 -42.57
CA GLY A 258 4.19 -13.89 -43.56
C GLY A 258 5.51 -13.09 -43.61
N THR A 259 6.00 -12.88 -44.82
CA THR A 259 7.34 -12.42 -45.19
C THR A 259 7.59 -10.91 -44.97
N LYS A 260 8.89 -10.61 -44.79
CA LYS A 260 9.50 -9.29 -44.62
C LYS A 260 9.31 -8.41 -45.87
N HIS A 261 9.05 -7.11 -45.68
CA HIS A 261 9.64 -6.08 -46.52
C HIS A 261 9.99 -4.83 -45.71
N LEU A 262 11.30 -4.58 -45.62
CA LEU A 262 11.90 -3.32 -45.18
C LEU A 262 11.69 -2.27 -46.27
N LYS A 263 11.25 -1.06 -45.90
CA LYS A 263 11.57 0.17 -46.64
C LYS A 263 12.19 1.17 -45.67
N ARG A 264 13.44 1.53 -45.96
CA ARG A 264 14.22 2.61 -45.35
C ARG A 264 13.62 3.94 -45.78
N LEU A 265 13.49 4.87 -44.83
CA LEU A 265 13.38 6.31 -45.12
C LEU A 265 14.30 7.04 -44.15
N ALA A 266 15.38 7.58 -44.72
CA ALA A 266 16.32 8.47 -44.06
C ALA A 266 15.70 9.87 -43.98
N VAL A 267 15.84 10.54 -42.83
CA VAL A 267 15.60 11.98 -42.70
C VAL A 267 16.85 12.59 -42.09
N LEU A 268 17.44 13.52 -42.84
CA LEU A 268 18.64 14.28 -42.49
C LEU A 268 18.38 15.20 -41.31
N ALA A 269 19.38 15.29 -40.41
CA ALA A 269 19.53 16.37 -39.45
C ALA A 269 20.33 17.52 -40.10
N VAL A 270 19.87 18.76 -39.92
CA VAL A 270 20.58 20.01 -40.24
C VAL A 270 20.85 20.74 -38.94
N PRO A 271 22.08 21.23 -38.65
CA PRO A 271 22.32 22.10 -37.52
C PRO A 271 22.14 23.57 -37.94
N LEU A 272 21.31 24.33 -37.22
CA LEU A 272 21.23 25.78 -37.36
C LEU A 272 22.09 26.45 -36.29
N LEU A 273 23.16 27.09 -36.75
CA LEU A 273 24.04 27.96 -35.97
C LEU A 273 23.38 29.34 -35.86
N LEU A 274 23.21 29.88 -34.64
CA LEU A 274 22.89 31.29 -34.44
C LEU A 274 23.86 31.89 -33.43
N LEU A 275 24.70 32.79 -33.94
CA LEU A 275 25.61 33.67 -33.23
C LEU A 275 24.83 34.94 -32.87
N VAL A 276 24.75 35.30 -31.59
CA VAL A 276 24.28 36.64 -31.17
C VAL A 276 25.34 37.24 -30.24
N PHE A 277 26.00 38.28 -30.75
CA PHE A 277 26.82 39.20 -29.97
C PHE A 277 25.90 40.11 -29.15
N ALA A 278 26.13 40.21 -27.84
CA ALA A 278 25.53 41.25 -27.00
C ALA A 278 26.63 41.91 -26.16
N LEU A 279 26.80 43.21 -26.40
CA LEU A 279 27.71 44.12 -25.73
C LEU A 279 27.42 44.20 -24.21
N ALA A 280 28.46 44.04 -23.39
CA ALA A 280 28.39 44.20 -21.95
C ALA A 280 28.50 45.69 -21.56
N VAL A 281 27.47 46.21 -20.90
CA VAL A 281 27.55 47.45 -20.12
C VAL A 281 27.50 47.04 -18.63
N PRO A 282 28.43 47.50 -17.77
CA PRO A 282 28.43 47.08 -16.38
C PRO A 282 27.31 47.78 -15.62
N ARG A 283 26.25 47.03 -15.26
CA ARG A 283 25.30 47.44 -14.22
C ARG A 283 25.90 47.07 -12.86
N HIS A 284 26.13 48.07 -12.02
CA HIS A 284 26.41 47.87 -10.61
C HIS A 284 25.22 47.13 -9.96
N ALA A 285 25.44 45.87 -9.57
CA ALA A 285 24.50 45.10 -8.78
C ALA A 285 24.62 45.54 -7.30
N PRO A 286 23.52 45.78 -6.58
CA PRO A 286 23.58 46.05 -5.15
C PRO A 286 24.09 44.80 -4.41
N ALA A 287 24.82 45.03 -3.32
CA ALA A 287 25.44 43.97 -2.51
C ALA A 287 24.43 42.88 -2.12
N ALA A 288 24.79 41.62 -2.41
CA ALA A 288 23.97 40.46 -2.13
C ALA A 288 23.77 40.29 -0.62
N VAL A 289 22.52 40.45 -0.16
CA VAL A 289 22.09 40.00 1.16
C VAL A 289 22.34 38.49 1.22
N ARG A 290 23.22 38.04 2.13
CA ARG A 290 23.48 36.61 2.37
C ARG A 290 22.20 35.94 2.90
N SER A 291 21.34 35.47 2.01
CA SER A 291 20.15 34.70 2.38
C SER A 291 20.58 33.33 2.90
N THR A 292 20.14 32.95 4.10
CA THR A 292 20.34 31.59 4.62
C THR A 292 19.61 30.59 3.72
N VAL A 293 20.28 29.50 3.36
CA VAL A 293 19.73 28.48 2.45
C VAL A 293 19.02 27.40 3.24
N LEU A 294 17.78 27.10 2.87
CA LEU A 294 17.03 25.94 3.33
C LEU A 294 16.86 24.96 2.16
N ARG A 295 16.78 23.67 2.47
CA ARG A 295 16.61 22.59 1.49
C ARG A 295 15.31 21.87 1.78
N GLY A 296 14.35 22.00 0.86
CA GLY A 296 13.14 21.18 0.85
C GLY A 296 13.35 19.99 -0.07
N THR A 297 12.87 18.82 0.34
CA THR A 297 12.84 17.64 -0.52
C THR A 297 11.46 17.02 -0.44
N VAL A 298 10.91 16.68 -1.60
CA VAL A 298 9.78 15.76 -1.74
C VAL A 298 10.24 14.62 -2.62
N GLY A 299 9.91 13.38 -2.27
CA GLY A 299 10.43 12.28 -3.04
C GLY A 299 9.74 10.96 -2.81
N PRO A 300 10.20 9.92 -3.54
CA PRO A 300 9.66 8.56 -3.46
C PRO A 300 9.53 8.07 -2.02
N GLY A 301 8.58 7.15 -1.80
CA GLY A 301 8.29 6.62 -0.47
C GLY A 301 7.56 7.59 0.45
N PHE A 302 6.82 8.55 -0.09
CA PHE A 302 6.00 9.51 0.66
C PHE A 302 6.81 10.34 1.66
N THR A 303 7.99 10.81 1.24
CA THR A 303 8.86 11.61 2.10
C THR A 303 8.75 13.09 1.78
N ILE A 304 8.63 13.92 2.82
CA ILE A 304 8.73 15.37 2.71
C ILE A 304 9.54 15.94 3.87
N THR A 305 10.53 16.78 3.58
CA THR A 305 11.38 17.38 4.61
C THR A 305 11.78 18.79 4.27
N LEU A 306 11.98 19.61 5.31
CA LEU A 306 12.64 20.91 5.21
C LEU A 306 13.84 20.93 6.18
N LYS A 307 15.04 21.14 5.64
CA LYS A 307 16.31 21.08 6.37
C LYS A 307 17.14 22.35 6.20
N THR A 308 18.00 22.65 7.17
CA THR A 308 19.02 23.70 7.06
C THR A 308 20.10 23.32 6.06
N ALA A 309 21.02 24.24 5.75
CA ALA A 309 22.15 23.95 4.87
C ALA A 309 23.04 22.81 5.41
N GLU A 310 23.10 22.67 6.74
CA GLU A 310 23.83 21.64 7.49
C GLU A 310 23.04 20.32 7.64
N GLY A 311 21.84 20.23 7.06
CA GLY A 311 21.05 18.99 7.02
C GLY A 311 20.15 18.72 8.23
N LYS A 312 20.07 19.64 9.20
CA LYS A 312 19.18 19.51 10.37
C LYS A 312 17.74 19.86 9.99
N LEU A 313 16.75 19.15 10.54
CA LEU A 313 15.34 19.48 10.34
C LEU A 313 15.03 20.89 10.87
N VAL A 314 14.32 21.68 10.06
CA VAL A 314 13.88 23.02 10.45
C VAL A 314 12.69 22.89 11.40
N LYS A 315 12.90 23.30 12.65
CA LYS A 315 11.82 23.41 13.67
C LYS A 315 11.50 24.86 14.02
N GLN A 316 12.53 25.72 14.05
CA GLN A 316 12.42 27.12 14.39
C GLN A 316 13.44 27.95 13.58
N LEU A 317 13.04 29.14 13.14
CA LEU A 317 13.88 30.12 12.43
C LEU A 317 13.70 31.52 13.01
N LYS A 318 14.66 32.41 12.73
CA LYS A 318 14.52 33.85 13.01
C LYS A 318 13.78 34.53 11.83
N PRO A 319 13.09 35.66 12.05
CA PRO A 319 12.54 36.44 10.95
C PRO A 319 13.64 36.88 9.98
N GLY A 320 13.40 36.76 8.67
CA GLY A 320 14.42 37.10 7.67
C GLY A 320 14.11 36.62 6.26
N THR A 321 15.05 36.85 5.35
CA THR A 321 14.96 36.40 3.95
C THR A 321 15.75 35.11 3.76
N TYR A 322 15.08 34.10 3.23
CA TYR A 322 15.63 32.75 3.03
C TYR A 322 15.57 32.35 1.57
N SER A 323 16.59 31.61 1.13
CA SER A 323 16.59 30.92 -0.17
C SER A 323 16.23 29.45 0.06
N ILE A 324 15.04 29.04 -0.37
CA ILE A 324 14.53 27.68 -0.20
C ILE A 324 14.72 26.94 -1.51
N ARG A 325 15.63 25.97 -1.52
CA ARG A 325 15.88 25.08 -2.65
C ARG A 325 15.05 23.82 -2.48
N ILE A 326 14.03 23.66 -3.30
CA ILE A 326 13.19 22.47 -3.35
C ILE A 326 13.76 21.52 -4.39
N ARG A 327 13.90 20.23 -4.03
CA ARG A 327 14.04 19.14 -4.99
C ARG A 327 12.79 18.28 -4.93
N ASP A 328 12.12 18.19 -6.05
CA ASP A 328 11.01 17.27 -6.28
C ASP A 328 11.53 16.05 -7.04
N LEU A 329 11.51 14.90 -6.38
CA LEU A 329 12.04 13.64 -6.89
C LEU A 329 10.92 12.70 -7.34
N SER A 330 9.66 13.14 -7.33
CA SER A 330 8.50 12.29 -7.62
C SER A 330 7.49 13.00 -8.54
N PRO A 331 7.01 12.37 -9.63
CA PRO A 331 6.02 12.96 -10.54
C PRO A 331 4.58 12.90 -10.00
N ILE A 332 4.40 12.49 -8.74
CA ILE A 332 3.10 12.42 -8.04
C ILE A 332 3.09 13.24 -6.75
N HIS A 333 4.09 14.11 -6.54
CA HIS A 333 4.19 14.91 -5.33
C HIS A 333 4.41 16.39 -5.64
N ASN A 334 4.08 17.25 -4.68
CA ASN A 334 4.55 18.63 -4.69
C ASN A 334 5.05 19.04 -3.31
N PHE A 335 5.87 20.09 -3.28
CA PHE A 335 6.19 20.82 -2.06
C PHE A 335 5.31 22.06 -2.02
N HIS A 336 4.40 22.16 -1.07
CA HIS A 336 3.57 23.34 -0.84
C HIS A 336 3.92 23.94 0.51
N LEU A 337 4.57 25.11 0.50
CA LEU A 337 4.90 25.91 1.68
C LEU A 337 3.87 27.04 1.85
N PHE A 338 3.28 27.13 3.04
CA PHE A 338 2.30 28.17 3.35
C PHE A 338 2.39 28.66 4.81
N GLY A 339 2.02 29.92 5.03
CA GLY A 339 2.05 30.61 6.31
C GLY A 339 1.88 32.11 6.13
N PRO A 340 2.10 32.94 7.17
CA PRO A 340 1.99 34.39 7.05
C PRO A 340 2.80 34.95 5.87
N GLY A 341 2.11 35.55 4.89
CA GLY A 341 2.73 36.17 3.71
C GLY A 341 3.40 35.21 2.72
N VAL A 342 3.22 33.89 2.88
CA VAL A 342 3.82 32.87 2.00
C VAL A 342 2.76 31.85 1.59
N ASN A 343 2.64 31.62 0.29
CA ASN A 343 1.89 30.52 -0.32
C ASN A 343 2.59 30.17 -1.64
N LYS A 344 3.45 29.15 -1.63
CA LYS A 344 4.24 28.72 -2.78
C LYS A 344 4.20 27.20 -2.91
N LYS A 345 4.03 26.69 -4.12
CA LYS A 345 4.01 25.26 -4.39
C LYS A 345 4.76 24.86 -5.66
N THR A 346 5.31 23.65 -5.69
CA THR A 346 5.73 23.00 -6.93
C THR A 346 4.52 22.38 -7.64
N SER A 347 4.68 22.07 -8.92
CA SER A 347 3.70 21.29 -9.70
C SER A 347 3.79 19.81 -9.33
N VAL A 348 2.64 19.12 -9.27
CA VAL A 348 2.61 17.68 -8.92
C VAL A 348 3.23 16.80 -10.01
N GLN A 349 3.10 17.18 -11.28
CA GLN A 349 3.41 16.33 -12.44
C GLN A 349 4.88 16.38 -12.92
N ASN A 350 5.76 17.16 -12.27
CA ASN A 350 7.13 17.33 -12.72
C ASN A 350 8.14 17.04 -11.62
N THR A 351 9.16 16.26 -11.94
CA THR A 351 10.37 16.15 -11.12
C THR A 351 11.33 17.28 -11.48
N GLY A 352 12.11 17.77 -10.51
CA GLY A 352 13.06 18.86 -10.75
C GLY A 352 13.38 19.70 -9.53
N GLY A 353 14.23 20.71 -9.72
CA GLY A 353 14.61 21.66 -8.68
C GLY A 353 13.98 23.03 -8.90
N VAL A 354 13.43 23.64 -7.85
CA VAL A 354 13.07 25.07 -7.86
C VAL A 354 13.72 25.76 -6.68
N THR A 355 14.13 27.02 -6.87
CA THR A 355 14.61 27.86 -5.77
C THR A 355 13.66 29.02 -5.57
N TRP A 356 13.18 29.20 -4.35
CA TRP A 356 12.36 30.34 -3.95
C TRP A 356 13.15 31.26 -3.03
N THR A 357 13.08 32.56 -3.27
CA THR A 357 13.47 33.55 -2.25
C THR A 357 12.20 33.96 -1.51
N VAL A 358 12.15 33.73 -0.20
CA VAL A 358 10.98 34.04 0.63
C VAL A 358 11.39 34.89 1.83
N ARG A 359 10.57 35.88 2.17
CA ARG A 359 10.69 36.63 3.42
C ARG A 359 9.76 35.99 4.44
N LEU A 360 10.32 35.51 5.54
CA LEU A 360 9.58 34.86 6.62
C LEU A 360 9.45 35.84 7.79
N GLY A 361 8.22 36.27 8.08
CA GLY A 361 7.87 37.00 9.30
C GLY A 361 7.56 36.04 10.46
N ARG A 362 7.37 36.58 11.67
CA ARG A 362 6.98 35.78 12.84
C ARG A 362 5.68 35.02 12.59
N GLY A 363 5.62 33.76 13.03
CA GLY A 363 4.40 32.94 12.94
C GLY A 363 4.67 31.46 12.67
N LEU A 364 3.59 30.69 12.51
CA LEU A 364 3.63 29.26 12.18
C LEU A 364 3.56 29.06 10.67
N TYR A 365 4.49 28.29 10.13
CA TYR A 365 4.52 27.89 8.74
C TYR A 365 4.35 26.38 8.64
N ARG A 366 3.71 25.95 7.57
CA ARG A 366 3.47 24.55 7.26
C ARG A 366 3.96 24.25 5.86
N TYR A 367 4.43 23.04 5.66
CA TYR A 367 4.70 22.51 4.34
C TYR A 367 4.04 21.15 4.18
N ARG A 368 3.57 20.84 2.97
CA ARG A 368 2.92 19.56 2.68
C ARG A 368 3.04 19.17 1.22
N CYS A 369 2.73 17.91 0.93
CA CYS A 369 2.29 17.49 -0.39
C CYS A 369 0.77 17.61 -0.45
N ASP A 370 0.24 18.41 -1.39
CA ASP A 370 -1.20 18.61 -1.54
C ASP A 370 -1.95 17.30 -1.85
N PRO A 371 -1.47 16.46 -2.79
CA PRO A 371 -2.04 15.12 -3.00
C PRO A 371 -2.01 14.22 -1.76
N HIS A 372 -1.05 14.39 -0.84
CA HIS A 372 -0.81 13.48 0.28
C HIS A 372 -0.84 14.21 1.62
N ARG A 373 -1.76 15.18 1.77
CA ARG A 373 -1.81 16.13 2.89
C ARG A 373 -1.89 15.49 4.29
N THR A 374 -2.38 14.26 4.39
CA THR A 374 -2.57 13.51 5.64
C THR A 374 -1.29 12.84 6.14
N ILE A 375 -0.36 12.52 5.24
CA ILE A 375 0.85 11.72 5.56
C ILE A 375 2.15 12.45 5.23
N MET A 376 2.13 13.40 4.31
CA MET A 376 3.29 14.16 3.87
C MET A 376 3.12 15.63 4.25
N HIS A 377 3.42 15.95 5.50
CA HIS A 377 3.34 17.31 6.01
C HIS A 377 4.35 17.55 7.14
N GLY A 378 4.63 18.84 7.39
CA GLY A 378 5.45 19.28 8.51
C GLY A 378 5.20 20.76 8.80
N SER A 379 5.79 21.24 9.89
CA SER A 379 5.65 22.64 10.30
C SER A 379 6.89 23.15 11.01
N PHE A 380 7.07 24.46 10.99
CA PHE A 380 8.11 25.15 11.75
C PHE A 380 7.61 26.53 12.19
N SER A 381 8.20 27.05 13.27
CA SER A 381 7.91 28.39 13.77
C SER A 381 8.98 29.40 13.34
N VAL A 382 8.58 30.65 13.21
CA VAL A 382 9.48 31.79 13.07
C VAL A 382 9.25 32.71 14.25
N ALA A 383 10.29 32.92 15.07
CA ALA A 383 10.18 33.69 16.33
C ALA A 383 11.34 34.69 16.49
#